data_AF-A0A2G5RFU0-F1
#
_entry.id   AF-A0A2G5RFU0-F1
#
_cell.length_a   1.000
_cell.length_b   1.000
_cell.length_c   1.000
_cell.angle_alpha   90.00
_cell.angle_beta   90.00
_cell.angle_gamma   90.00
#
_symmetry.space_group_name_H-M   'P 1'
#
loop_
_entity.id
_entity.type
_entity.pdbx_description
1 polymer ?
#
loop_
_entity_poly.entity_id
_entity_poly.type
_entity_poly.pdbx_seq_one_letter_code
_entity_poly.pdbx_strand_id
1 'polypeptide(L)'
;MGKFEIAPARAKLFTHRGGQAVQLPEGFAFEGAEVALRRQGNAVILEPLPVKPPRTRAELEAMFARIDAEGGADFPDRDQPPMQERDFDW
;
A
#
# COMPACT_ATOMS: atom_id res chain seq x y z
N MET A 1 25.65 16.00 5.03
CA MET A 1 25.21 14.63 4.71
C MET A 1 25.81 13.70 5.76
N GLY A 2 25.19 13.59 6.94
CA GLY A 2 25.72 12.81 8.06
C GLY A 2 25.51 11.34 7.80
N LYS A 3 26.61 10.58 7.70
CA LYS A 3 26.57 9.12 7.69
C LYS A 3 26.16 8.66 9.08
N PHE A 4 24.93 8.19 9.24
CA PHE A 4 24.56 7.41 10.41
C PHE A 4 25.15 6.00 10.21
N GLU A 5 26.35 5.78 10.74
CA GLU A 5 26.78 4.40 11.01
C GLU A 5 25.95 3.89 12.19
N ILE A 6 24.86 3.20 11.88
CA ILE A 6 24.08 2.49 12.87
C ILE A 6 24.74 1.11 13.02
N ALA A 7 25.47 0.90 14.11
CA ALA A 7 25.78 -0.45 14.56
C ALA A 7 24.47 -1.26 14.58
N PRO A 8 24.43 -2.54 14.12
CA PRO A 8 23.16 -3.24 13.92
C PRO A 8 22.36 -3.27 15.22
N ALA A 9 21.32 -2.44 15.29
CA ALA A 9 20.45 -2.37 16.44
C ALA A 9 19.78 -3.73 16.60
N ARG A 10 19.96 -4.35 17.78
CA ARG A 10 19.31 -5.62 18.08
C ARG A 10 17.91 -5.34 18.61
N ALA A 11 16.92 -6.00 18.03
CA ALA A 11 15.54 -5.97 18.50
C ALA A 11 15.18 -7.28 19.19
N LYS A 12 14.28 -7.22 20.18
CA LYS A 12 13.78 -8.42 20.87
C LYS A 12 12.56 -8.97 20.13
N LEU A 13 12.49 -10.30 20.04
CA LEU A 13 11.31 -11.02 19.59
C LEU A 13 10.43 -11.38 20.78
N PHE A 14 9.12 -11.24 20.62
CA PHE A 14 8.14 -11.63 21.62
C PHE A 14 6.85 -12.13 20.95
N THR A 15 5.98 -12.77 21.72
CA THR A 15 4.67 -13.23 21.23
C THR A 15 3.60 -12.21 21.58
N HIS A 16 2.74 -11.87 20.62
CA HIS A 16 1.61 -10.97 20.83
C HIS A 16 0.37 -11.50 20.09
N ARG A 17 -0.76 -11.65 20.80
CA ARG A 17 -2.05 -12.13 20.26
C ARG A 17 -1.93 -13.39 19.37
N GLY A 18 -1.10 -14.35 19.78
CA GLY A 18 -0.90 -15.61 19.06
C GLY A 18 0.10 -15.57 17.90
N GLY A 19 0.68 -14.41 17.57
CA GLY A 19 1.72 -14.26 16.55
C GLY A 19 3.07 -13.81 17.11
N GLN A 20 4.08 -13.75 16.24
CA GLN A 20 5.41 -13.22 16.54
C GLN A 20 5.47 -11.71 16.28
N ALA A 21 6.11 -10.97 17.18
CA ALA A 21 6.31 -9.53 17.10
C ALA A 21 7.77 -9.14 17.37
N VAL A 22 8.18 -7.99 16.83
CA VAL A 22 9.51 -7.38 17.03
C VAL A 22 9.34 -6.08 17.82
N GLN A 23 10.08 -5.93 18.91
CA GLN A 23 10.14 -4.65 19.63
C GLN A 23 11.15 -3.72 18.94
N LEU A 24 10.65 -2.73 18.20
CA LEU A 24 11.50 -1.77 17.49
C LEU A 24 12.19 -0.82 18.49
N PRO A 25 13.53 -0.69 18.45
CA PRO A 25 14.25 0.30 19.25
C PRO A 25 13.92 1.75 18.86
N GLU A 26 14.31 2.70 19.72
CA GLU A 26 14.27 4.12 19.39
C GLU A 26 15.07 4.42 18.11
N GLY A 27 14.54 5.30 17.26
CA GLY A 27 15.10 5.60 15.93
C GLY A 27 14.66 4.65 14.80
N PHE A 28 14.00 3.53 15.12
CA PHE A 28 13.43 2.60 14.14
C PHE A 28 11.89 2.57 14.15
N ALA A 29 11.26 3.42 14.95
CA ALA A 29 9.81 3.53 15.00
C ALA A 29 9.26 4.10 13.68
N PHE A 30 8.14 3.55 13.21
CA PHE A 30 7.42 4.05 12.04
C PHE A 30 6.36 5.07 12.47
N GLU A 31 6.10 6.04 11.61
CA GLU A 31 4.88 6.86 11.70
C GLU A 31 3.70 6.09 11.10
N GLY A 32 2.51 6.28 11.69
CA GLY A 32 1.28 5.60 11.26
C GLY A 32 0.95 4.34 12.05
N ALA A 33 0.02 3.55 11.50
CA ALA A 33 -0.52 2.36 12.18
C ALA A 33 -0.09 1.04 11.53
N GLU A 34 0.34 1.07 10.27
CA GLU A 34 0.58 -0.11 9.45
C GLU A 34 1.86 0.01 8.63
N VAL A 35 2.45 -1.14 8.32
CA VAL A 35 3.63 -1.28 7.46
C VAL A 35 3.34 -2.34 6.41
N ALA A 36 3.85 -2.14 5.20
CA ALA A 36 3.93 -3.18 4.19
C ALA A 36 5.12 -4.10 4.51
N LEU A 37 4.95 -5.41 4.28
CA LEU A 37 6.00 -6.40 4.49
C LEU A 37 6.35 -7.06 3.16
N ARG A 38 7.66 -7.21 2.90
CA ARG A 38 8.15 -8.09 1.83
C ARG A 38 9.36 -8.89 2.28
N ARG A 39 9.54 -10.07 1.69
CA ARG A 39 10.66 -10.96 1.96
C ARG A 39 11.70 -10.89 0.85
N GLN A 40 12.97 -10.76 1.20
CA GLN A 40 14.10 -10.81 0.27
C GLN A 40 15.15 -11.77 0.83
N GLY A 41 15.10 -13.03 0.36
CA GLY A 41 15.87 -14.12 0.95
C GLY A 41 15.52 -14.30 2.43
N ASN A 42 16.52 -14.14 3.29
CA ASN A 42 16.36 -14.25 4.75
C ASN A 42 15.92 -12.94 5.42
N ALA A 43 15.89 -11.82 4.67
CA ALA A 43 15.47 -10.53 5.21
C ALA A 43 13.95 -10.36 5.11
N VAL A 44 13.37 -9.73 6.14
CA VAL A 44 12.03 -9.13 6.10
C VAL A 44 12.21 -7.63 6.06
N ILE A 45 11.65 -6.99 5.04
CA ILE A 45 11.71 -5.55 4.81
C ILE A 45 10.35 -4.98 5.16
N LEU A 46 10.35 -3.98 6.04
CA LEU A 46 9.17 -3.26 6.48
C LEU A 46 9.23 -1.84 5.90
N GLU A 47 8.17 -1.44 5.22
CA GLU A 47 8.02 -0.12 4.62
C GLU A 47 6.78 0.56 5.23
N PRO A 48 6.83 1.83 5.64
CA PRO A 48 5.65 2.50 6.17
C PRO A 48 4.52 2.47 5.15
N LEU A 49 3.32 2.10 5.59
CA LEU A 49 2.13 2.16 4.75
C LEU A 49 1.38 3.45 5.08
N PRO A 50 1.57 4.54 4.29
CA PRO A 50 0.88 5.78 4.57
C PRO A 50 -0.62 5.56 4.42
N VAL A 51 -1.36 5.90 5.48
CA VAL A 51 -2.81 6.02 5.40
C VAL A 51 -3.10 7.20 4.48
N LYS A 52 -3.41 6.93 3.22
CA LYS A 52 -3.85 7.97 2.30
C LYS A 52 -5.29 8.34 2.70
N PRO A 53 -5.58 9.60 3.04
CA PRO A 53 -6.95 10.02 3.21
C PRO A 53 -7.74 9.74 1.92
N PRO A 54 -9.07 9.53 2.02
CA PRO A 54 -9.89 9.43 0.83
C PRO A 54 -9.69 10.69 -0.01
N ARG A 55 -9.51 10.52 -1.33
CA ARG A 55 -9.33 11.65 -2.24
C ARG A 55 -10.57 12.54 -2.16
N THR A 56 -10.34 13.83 -2.05
CA THR A 56 -11.36 14.86 -2.20
C THR A 56 -11.89 14.89 -3.63
N ARG A 57 -13.08 15.50 -3.82
CA ARG A 57 -13.66 15.68 -5.16
C ARG A 57 -12.71 16.44 -6.10
N ALA A 58 -12.07 17.50 -5.60
CA ALA A 58 -11.14 18.33 -6.37
C ALA A 58 -9.89 17.55 -6.81
N GLU A 59 -9.35 16.67 -5.95
CA GLU A 59 -8.22 15.80 -6.31
C GLU A 59 -8.59 14.77 -7.38
N LEU A 60 -9.82 14.26 -7.34
CA LEU A 60 -10.34 13.37 -8.37
C LEU A 60 -10.50 14.10 -9.70
N GLU A 61 -11.09 15.29 -9.69
CA GLU A 61 -11.23 16.13 -10.90
C GLU A 61 -9.85 16.46 -11.51
N ALA A 62 -8.87 16.86 -10.70
CA ALA A 62 -7.51 17.11 -11.18
C ALA A 62 -6.80 15.84 -11.68
N MET A 63 -7.14 14.67 -11.15
CA MET A 63 -6.66 13.39 -11.69
C MET A 63 -7.27 13.10 -13.05
N PHE A 64 -8.60 13.22 -13.20
CA PHE A 64 -9.29 12.99 -14.47
C PHE A 64 -8.84 13.99 -15.55
N ALA A 65 -8.69 15.27 -15.22
CA ALA A 65 -8.18 16.27 -16.16
C ALA A 65 -6.78 15.91 -16.72
N ARG A 66 -5.90 15.30 -15.92
CA ARG A 66 -4.61 14.80 -16.39
C ARG A 66 -4.75 13.58 -17.31
N ILE A 67 -5.68 12.68 -16.99
CA ILE A 67 -5.97 11.51 -17.83
C ILE A 67 -6.51 11.98 -19.19
N ASP A 68 -7.44 12.94 -19.19
CA ASP A 68 -8.02 13.50 -20.41
C ASP A 68 -6.95 14.20 -21.26
N ALA A 69 -6.02 14.93 -20.64
CA ALA A 69 -4.90 15.58 -21.32
C ALA A 69 -3.95 14.58 -22.02
N GLU A 70 -3.82 13.37 -21.48
CA GLU A 70 -3.03 12.27 -22.07
C GLU A 70 -3.85 11.41 -23.05
N GLY A 71 -5.06 11.86 -23.44
CA GLY A 71 -5.92 11.19 -24.42
C GLY A 71 -6.94 10.21 -23.83
N GLY A 72 -7.09 10.16 -22.51
CA GLY A 72 -8.06 9.26 -21.86
C GLY A 72 -9.53 9.60 -22.15
N ALA A 73 -9.81 10.80 -22.68
CA ALA A 73 -11.14 11.19 -23.14
C ALA A 73 -11.55 10.52 -24.46
N ASP A 74 -10.59 10.08 -25.27
CA ASP A 74 -10.82 9.41 -26.56
C ASP A 74 -10.74 7.89 -26.35
N PHE A 75 -11.71 7.37 -25.60
CA PHE A 75 -11.81 5.94 -25.30
C PHE A 75 -12.71 5.24 -26.33
N PRO A 76 -12.25 4.20 -27.03
CA PRO A 76 -13.02 3.58 -28.09
C PRO A 76 -14.24 2.85 -27.52
N ASP A 77 -15.32 2.84 -28.32
CA ASP A 77 -16.44 1.94 -28.06
C ASP A 77 -15.96 0.48 -28.07
N ARG A 78 -16.56 -0.33 -27.20
CA ARG A 78 -16.33 -1.78 -27.16
C ARG A 78 -17.63 -2.50 -27.40
N ASP A 79 -17.54 -3.63 -28.10
CA ASP A 79 -18.66 -4.58 -28.17
C ASP A 79 -18.90 -5.18 -26.79
N GLN A 80 -19.85 -4.56 -26.08
CA GLN A 80 -20.27 -5.02 -24.76
C GLN A 80 -21.26 -6.17 -24.95
N PRO A 81 -20.92 -7.42 -24.57
CA PRO A 81 -21.89 -8.50 -24.64
C PRO A 81 -23.07 -8.20 -23.71
N PRO A 82 -24.27 -8.72 -24.02
CA PRO A 82 -25.41 -8.59 -23.14
C PRO A 82 -25.10 -9.22 -21.77
N MET A 83 -25.83 -8.75 -20.76
CA MET A 83 -25.75 -9.33 -19.42
C MET A 83 -26.08 -10.83 -19.51
N GLN A 84 -25.22 -11.68 -18.95
CA GLN A 84 -25.46 -13.12 -18.94
C GLN A 84 -26.67 -13.43 -18.05
N GLU A 85 -27.57 -14.27 -18.54
CA GLU A 85 -28.55 -14.92 -17.67
C GLU A 85 -27.82 -15.94 -16.79
N ARG A 86 -28.06 -15.85 -15.48
CA ARG A 86 -27.53 -16.81 -14.51
C ARG A 86 -28.69 -17.46 -13.80
N ASP A 87 -28.64 -18.78 -13.72
CA ASP A 87 -29.49 -19.54 -12.83
C ASP A 87 -28.90 -19.44 -11.42
N PHE A 88 -29.67 -18.86 -10.51
CA PHE A 88 -29.32 -18.72 -9.09
C PHE A 88 -30.00 -19.79 -8.23
N ASP A 89 -30.63 -20.79 -8.85
CA ASP A 89 -31.21 -21.93 -8.15
C ASP A 89 -30.09 -22.88 -7.67
N TRP A 90 -29.48 -22.52 -6.54
CA TRP A 90 -28.57 -23.37 -5.76
C TRP A 90 -29.30 -24.14 -4.66
#